data_AF-A0A924N4M4-F1
#
_entry.id   AF-A0A924N4M4-F1
#
_cell.length_a   1.000
_cell.length_b   1.000
_cell.length_c   1.000
_cell.angle_alpha   90.00
_cell.angle_beta   90.00
_cell.angle_gamma   90.00
#
_symmetry.space_group_name_H-M   'P 1'
#
loop_
_entity.id
_entity.type
_entity.pdbx_description
1 polymer ?
#
loop_
_entity_poly.entity_id
_entity_poly.type
_entity_poly.pdbx_seq_one_letter_code
_entity_poly.pdbx_strand_id
1 'polypeptide(L)'
;DVQLRLAPVDHHDALEMLRTLRSARLLGPFRGAPAVDVNAVADVLVRLGDMAHAFPEIAELDVNPLRVGARGALALDARVVLREIVSGTPGAVLPVTVGGFVPVRPAGERAPYPGGQPTS
;
A
#
# COMPACT_ATOMS: atom_id res chain seq x y z
N ASP A 1 9.75 -0.52 -21.17
CA ASP A 1 10.77 -0.91 -20.16
C ASP A 1 10.00 -1.30 -18.91
N VAL A 2 10.31 -2.43 -18.26
CA VAL A 2 9.46 -3.01 -17.18
C VAL A 2 10.33 -3.67 -16.12
N GLN A 3 9.99 -3.48 -14.84
CA GLN A 3 10.58 -4.14 -13.68
C GLN A 3 9.46 -4.71 -12.80
N LEU A 4 9.70 -5.87 -12.18
CA LEU A 4 8.74 -6.56 -11.33
C LEU A 4 9.37 -6.95 -9.98
N ARG A 5 8.59 -6.78 -8.92
CA ARG A 5 8.91 -7.22 -7.54
C ARG A 5 7.62 -7.69 -6.86
N LEU A 6 7.79 -8.53 -5.85
CA LEU A 6 6.69 -8.91 -4.96
C LEU A 6 6.50 -7.81 -3.91
N ALA A 7 5.26 -7.49 -3.59
CA ALA A 7 4.93 -6.62 -2.47
C ALA A 7 5.03 -7.39 -1.14
N PRO A 8 5.32 -6.70 -0.01
CA PRO A 8 5.67 -5.27 0.06
C PRO A 8 7.07 -5.00 -0.50
N VAL A 9 7.26 -3.82 -1.08
CA VAL A 9 8.54 -3.36 -1.63
C VAL A 9 9.05 -2.25 -0.71
N ASP A 10 10.29 -2.35 -0.23
CA ASP A 10 10.88 -1.28 0.58
C ASP A 10 11.51 -0.17 -0.30
N HIS A 11 11.92 0.92 0.33
CA HIS A 11 12.46 2.07 -0.40
C HIS A 11 13.78 1.75 -1.12
N HIS A 12 14.60 0.85 -0.56
CA HIS A 12 15.84 0.43 -1.20
C HIS A 12 15.55 -0.38 -2.46
N ASP A 13 14.63 -1.35 -2.37
CA ASP A 13 14.18 -2.15 -3.51
C ASP A 13 13.56 -1.28 -4.60
N ALA A 14 12.75 -0.28 -4.23
CA ALA A 14 12.15 0.65 -5.18
C ALA A 14 13.21 1.48 -5.92
N LEU A 15 14.24 1.98 -5.23
CA LEU A 15 15.36 2.68 -5.87
C LEU A 15 16.15 1.77 -6.82
N GLU A 16 16.40 0.51 -6.43
CA GLU A 16 17.06 -0.47 -7.28
C GLU A 16 16.23 -0.82 -8.52
N MET A 17 14.91 -0.98 -8.38
CA MET A 17 14.00 -1.13 -9.52
C MET A 17 14.11 0.05 -10.49
N LEU A 18 14.12 1.29 -9.98
CA LEU A 18 14.22 2.49 -10.83
C LEU A 18 15.58 2.60 -11.53
N ARG A 19 16.68 2.23 -10.86
CA ARG A 19 18.04 2.25 -11.43
C ARG A 19 18.24 1.21 -12.52
N THR A 20 17.58 0.06 -12.41
CA THR A 20 17.72 -1.06 -13.36
C THR A 20 16.86 -0.93 -14.61
N LEU A 21 16.03 0.13 -14.70
CA LEU A 21 15.35 0.50 -15.93
C LEU A 21 16.37 0.87 -17.02
N ARG A 22 16.21 0.34 -18.23
CA ARG A 22 16.93 0.82 -19.43
C ARG A 22 16.70 2.31 -19.66
N SER A 23 15.55 2.84 -19.25
CA SER A 23 15.22 4.26 -19.33
C SER A 23 15.66 5.07 -18.10
N ALA A 24 16.38 4.51 -17.13
CA ALA A 24 16.79 5.21 -15.91
C ALA A 24 17.52 6.54 -16.17
N ARG A 25 18.23 6.66 -17.31
CA ARG A 25 18.87 7.92 -17.74
C ARG A 25 17.88 9.08 -17.89
N LEU A 26 16.62 8.82 -18.20
CA LEU A 26 15.56 9.84 -18.32
C LEU A 26 15.10 10.39 -16.96
N LEU A 27 15.43 9.70 -15.86
CA LEU A 27 15.18 10.19 -14.50
C LEU A 27 16.24 11.23 -14.09
N GLY A 28 17.41 11.22 -14.73
CA GLY A 28 18.42 12.28 -14.61
C GLY A 28 18.09 13.51 -15.45
N PRO A 29 18.98 14.52 -15.49
CA PRO A 29 18.79 15.69 -16.33
C PRO A 29 18.71 15.30 -17.81
N PHE A 30 17.68 15.78 -18.50
CA PHE A 30 17.43 15.39 -19.88
C PHE A 30 16.86 16.56 -20.69
N ARG A 31 17.47 16.83 -21.86
CA ARG A 31 17.05 17.89 -22.81
C ARG A 31 16.76 19.26 -22.16
N GLY A 32 17.66 19.71 -21.27
CA GLY A 32 17.54 21.00 -20.59
C GLY A 32 16.55 21.03 -19.42
N ALA A 33 15.85 19.92 -19.14
CA ALA A 33 15.07 19.75 -17.92
C ALA A 33 15.96 19.25 -16.77
N PRO A 34 15.67 19.66 -15.51
CA PRO A 34 16.34 19.13 -14.33
C PRO A 34 16.05 17.64 -14.13
N ALA A 35 16.85 16.97 -13.31
CA ALA A 35 16.56 15.61 -12.87
C ALA A 35 15.20 15.56 -12.14
N VAL A 36 14.52 14.41 -12.25
CA VAL A 36 13.29 14.17 -11.49
C VAL A 36 13.62 13.75 -10.07
N ASP A 37 12.67 13.93 -9.16
CA ASP A 37 12.76 13.46 -7.79
C ASP A 37 12.56 11.93 -7.74
N VAL A 38 13.66 11.18 -7.86
CA VAL A 38 13.64 9.71 -7.87
C VAL A 38 13.12 9.14 -6.54
N ASN A 39 13.41 9.79 -5.42
CA ASN A 39 12.91 9.35 -4.12
C ASN A 39 11.38 9.47 -4.06
N ALA A 40 10.80 10.53 -4.63
CA ALA A 40 9.35 10.64 -4.70
C ALA A 40 8.69 9.50 -5.52
N VAL A 41 9.36 8.98 -6.55
CA VAL A 41 8.86 7.80 -7.29
C VAL A 41 8.99 6.54 -6.45
N ALA A 42 10.12 6.38 -5.74
CA ALA A 42 10.33 5.25 -4.83
C ALA A 42 9.29 5.25 -3.70
N ASP A 43 9.01 6.40 -3.09
CA ASP A 43 7.97 6.57 -2.07
C ASP A 43 6.58 6.18 -2.58
N VAL A 44 6.24 6.53 -3.83
CA VAL A 44 4.98 6.11 -4.45
C VAL A 44 4.95 4.58 -4.57
N LEU A 45 6.01 3.94 -5.07
CA LEU A 45 6.06 2.47 -5.20
C LEU A 45 5.91 1.77 -3.85
N VAL A 46 6.60 2.24 -2.81
CA VAL A 46 6.48 1.71 -1.44
C VAL A 46 5.05 1.81 -0.95
N ARG A 47 4.43 3.00 -1.05
CA ARG A 47 3.05 3.21 -0.59
C ARG A 47 2.02 2.38 -1.35
N LEU A 48 2.20 2.18 -2.66
CA LEU A 48 1.32 1.30 -3.45
C LEU A 48 1.51 -0.17 -3.03
N GLY A 49 2.75 -0.59 -2.78
CA GLY A 49 3.06 -1.93 -2.27
C GLY A 49 2.46 -2.18 -0.89
N ASP A 50 2.59 -1.22 0.03
CA ASP A 50 2.00 -1.27 1.37
C ASP A 50 0.47 -1.31 1.30
N MET A 51 -0.14 -0.52 0.40
CA MET A 51 -1.58 -0.52 0.20
C MET A 51 -2.07 -1.87 -0.35
N ALA A 52 -1.41 -2.43 -1.36
CA ALA A 52 -1.75 -3.75 -1.88
C ALA A 52 -1.58 -4.87 -0.83
N HIS A 53 -0.61 -4.73 0.09
CA HIS A 53 -0.42 -5.67 1.19
C HIS A 53 -1.47 -5.52 2.30
N ALA A 54 -1.84 -4.29 2.64
CA ALA A 54 -2.78 -3.98 3.71
C ALA A 54 -4.25 -4.27 3.36
N PHE A 55 -4.60 -4.26 2.06
CA PHE A 55 -5.98 -4.44 1.58
C PHE A 55 -6.08 -5.64 0.62
N PRO A 56 -6.28 -6.88 1.13
CA PRO A 56 -6.41 -8.09 0.32
C PRO A 56 -7.57 -8.08 -0.68
N GLU A 57 -8.56 -7.20 -0.48
CA GLU A 57 -9.66 -6.95 -1.41
C GLU A 57 -9.20 -6.28 -2.71
N ILE A 58 -8.03 -5.63 -2.74
CA ILE A 58 -7.48 -5.06 -3.97
C ILE A 58 -6.95 -6.22 -4.84
N ALA A 59 -7.55 -6.36 -6.03
CA ALA A 59 -7.10 -7.30 -7.06
C ALA A 59 -6.00 -6.68 -7.94
N GLU A 60 -6.16 -5.40 -8.29
CA GLU A 60 -5.24 -4.64 -9.14
C GLU A 60 -5.20 -3.18 -8.69
N LEU A 61 -4.02 -2.58 -8.77
CA LEU A 61 -3.78 -1.18 -8.48
C LEU A 61 -2.81 -0.65 -9.55
N ASP A 62 -3.25 0.33 -10.32
CA ASP A 62 -2.46 0.96 -11.36
C ASP A 62 -2.51 2.48 -11.24
N VAL A 63 -1.36 3.13 -11.43
CA VAL A 63 -1.24 4.59 -11.44
C VAL A 63 -0.66 5.00 -12.78
N ASN A 64 -1.51 5.52 -13.65
CA ASN A 64 -1.12 5.92 -14.99
C ASN A 64 -2.06 7.02 -15.51
N PRO A 65 -1.57 8.25 -15.77
CA PRO A 65 -0.17 8.67 -15.72
C PRO A 65 0.30 9.19 -14.35
N LEU A 66 1.54 8.86 -13.99
CA LEU A 66 2.28 9.49 -12.89
C LEU A 66 3.21 10.57 -13.45
N ARG A 67 2.98 11.83 -13.07
CA ARG A 67 3.87 12.95 -13.44
C ARG A 67 4.91 13.16 -12.36
N VAL A 68 6.19 13.11 -12.72
CA VAL A 68 7.31 13.32 -11.79
C VAL A 68 8.08 14.57 -12.21
N GLY A 69 8.33 15.46 -11.25
CA GLY A 69 9.13 16.67 -11.47
C GLY A 69 10.34 16.71 -10.54
N ALA A 70 11.06 17.82 -10.53
CA ALA A 70 12.23 18.01 -9.65
C ALA A 70 11.87 18.10 -8.15
N ARG A 71 10.58 18.20 -7.80
CA ARG A 71 10.06 18.36 -6.44
C ARG A 71 8.81 17.51 -6.26
N GLY A 72 8.99 16.20 -6.27
CA GLY A 72 7.89 15.26 -6.03
C GLY A 72 7.25 14.64 -7.28
N ALA A 73 6.23 13.83 -7.00
CA ALA A 73 5.42 13.12 -7.97
C ALA A 73 3.92 13.40 -7.74
N LEU A 74 3.13 13.38 -8.83
CA LEU A 74 1.69 13.60 -8.84
C LEU A 74 1.02 12.54 -9.71
N ALA A 75 0.15 11.73 -9.12
CA ALA A 75 -0.76 10.87 -9.88
C ALA A 75 -1.82 11.73 -10.55
N LEU A 76 -1.91 11.65 -11.87
CA LEU A 76 -2.95 12.35 -12.64
C LEU A 76 -4.20 11.49 -12.81
N ASP A 77 -4.03 10.17 -12.75
CA ASP A 77 -5.10 9.18 -12.77
C ASP A 77 -4.65 7.91 -12.04
N ALA A 78 -5.61 7.14 -11.54
CA ALA A 78 -5.39 5.88 -10.85
C ALA A 78 -6.59 4.95 -11.00
N ARG A 79 -6.33 3.65 -11.21
CA ARG A 79 -7.35 2.61 -11.31
C ARG A 79 -7.15 1.57 -10.22
N VAL A 80 -8.22 1.23 -9.54
CA VAL A 80 -8.27 0.15 -8.54
C VAL A 80 -9.33 -0.85 -8.96
N VAL A 81 -8.95 -2.13 -9.00
CA VAL A 81 -9.88 -3.24 -9.21
C VAL A 81 -9.98 -4.00 -7.90
N LEU A 82 -11.19 -4.24 -7.43
CA LEU A 82 -11.44 -5.04 -6.24
C LEU A 82 -11.75 -6.48 -6.65
N ARG A 83 -11.39 -7.43 -5.78
CA ARG A 83 -11.78 -8.82 -5.93
C ARG A 83 -13.30 -8.92 -5.82
N GLU A 84 -13.89 -9.74 -6.68
CA GLU A 84 -15.29 -10.07 -6.57
C GLU A 84 -15.50 -10.81 -5.24
N ILE A 85 -16.33 -10.25 -4.37
CA ILE A 85 -16.80 -10.97 -3.19
C ILE A 85 -17.83 -11.96 -3.71
N VAL A 86 -17.42 -13.22 -3.87
CA VAL A 86 -18.36 -14.32 -4.09
C VAL A 86 -19.23 -14.38 -2.84
N SER A 87 -20.39 -13.73 -2.93
CA SER A 87 -21.47 -13.92 -1.98
C SER A 87 -21.79 -15.41 -2.05
N GLY A 88 -21.59 -16.12 -0.94
CA GLY A 88 -21.84 -17.56 -0.89
C GLY A 88 -23.19 -17.92 -1.51
N THR A 89 -23.24 -19.12 -2.08
CA THR A 89 -24.42 -19.77 -2.69
C THR A 89 -25.75 -19.30 -2.06
N PRO A 90 -26.78 -18.95 -2.86
CA PRO A 90 -28.12 -18.71 -2.32
C PRO A 90 -28.54 -19.92 -1.48
N GLY A 91 -28.62 -19.75 -0.15
CA GLY A 91 -29.03 -20.79 0.80
C GLY A 91 -27.96 -21.31 1.77
N ALA A 92 -26.69 -20.92 1.65
CA ALA A 92 -25.67 -21.27 2.65
C ALA A 92 -25.57 -20.17 3.73
N VAL A 93 -26.33 -20.31 4.82
CA VAL A 93 -26.08 -19.55 6.04
C VAL A 93 -24.85 -20.11 6.74
N LEU A 94 -23.68 -19.53 6.48
CA LEU A 94 -22.54 -19.69 7.37
C LEU A 94 -22.74 -18.76 8.58
N PRO A 95 -22.48 -19.20 9.82
CA PRO A 95 -22.46 -18.31 10.96
C PRO A 95 -21.27 -17.37 10.81
N VAL A 96 -21.50 -16.19 10.23
CA VAL A 96 -20.58 -15.07 10.33
C VAL A 96 -20.65 -14.57 11.76
N THR A 97 -19.68 -14.98 12.57
CA THR A 97 -19.35 -14.21 13.78
C THR A 97 -18.68 -12.95 13.27
N VAL A 98 -19.45 -11.87 13.16
CA VAL A 98 -18.88 -10.53 12.95
C VAL A 98 -18.11 -10.22 14.22
N GLY A 99 -16.80 -10.47 14.16
CA GLY A 99 -15.86 -10.06 15.20
C GLY A 99 -16.09 -8.58 15.45
N GLY A 100 -16.53 -8.28 16.68
CA GLY A 100 -16.97 -6.96 17.07
C GLY A 100 -15.93 -5.89 16.74
N PHE A 101 -16.43 -4.75 16.32
CA PHE A 101 -15.71 -3.50 16.33
C PHE A 101 -15.02 -3.33 17.71
N VAL A 102 -13.69 -3.43 17.75
CA VAL A 102 -12.90 -3.06 18.92
C VAL A 102 -12.63 -1.56 18.77
N PRO A 103 -13.33 -0.66 19.50
CA PRO A 103 -12.97 0.74 19.48
C PRO A 103 -11.55 0.88 20.05
N VAL A 104 -10.67 1.52 19.30
CA VAL A 104 -9.34 1.90 19.78
C VAL A 104 -9.54 2.90 20.92
N ARG A 105 -9.29 2.47 22.17
CA ARG A 105 -9.33 3.38 23.32
C ARG A 105 -8.19 4.39 23.19
N PRO A 106 -8.42 5.68 23.47
CA PRO A 106 -7.35 6.67 23.50
C PRO A 106 -6.29 6.27 24.55
N ALA A 107 -5.02 6.53 24.22
CA ALA A 107 -3.89 6.18 25.06
C ALA A 107 -4.04 6.82 26.46
N GLY A 108 -4.26 6.01 27.49
CA GLY A 108 -4.32 6.45 28.88
C GLY A 108 -5.13 5.58 29.83
N GLU A 109 -6.06 4.77 29.33
CA GLU A 109 -6.98 4.00 30.19
C GLU A 109 -6.57 2.51 30.27
N ARG A 110 -5.98 2.09 31.39
CA ARG A 110 -5.70 0.67 31.66
C ARG A 110 -7.01 -0.04 32.06
N ALA A 111 -7.27 -1.21 31.46
CA ALA A 111 -8.37 -2.08 31.88
C ALA A 111 -8.09 -2.72 33.26
N PRO A 112 -9.10 -2.92 34.12
CA PRO A 112 -8.93 -3.71 35.34
C PRO A 112 -8.74 -5.20 35.00
N TYR A 113 -7.79 -5.83 35.68
CA TYR A 113 -7.51 -7.28 35.58
C TYR A 113 -8.74 -8.11 35.97
N PRO A 114 -9.11 -9.17 35.21
CA PRO A 114 -10.09 -10.14 35.67
C PRO A 114 -9.39 -11.30 36.38
N GLY A 115 -9.78 -11.56 37.63
CA GLY A 115 -9.50 -12.84 38.29
C GLY A 115 -8.48 -12.79 39.43
N GLY A 116 -8.98 -12.47 40.62
CA GLY A 116 -8.34 -12.80 41.90
C GLY A 116 -9.40 -12.84 42.97
N GLN A 117 -9.84 -14.03 43.39
CA GLN A 117 -10.65 -14.14 44.60
C GLN A 117 -9.74 -13.88 45.81
N PRO A 118 -10.18 -13.09 46.81
CA PRO A 118 -9.43 -12.96 48.05
C PRO A 118 -9.59 -14.26 48.86
N THR A 119 -8.46 -14.89 49.19
CA THR A 119 -8.43 -15.93 50.24
C THR A 119 -8.68 -15.26 51.58
N SER A 120 -9.64 -15.80 52.35
CA SER A 120 -9.71 -15.62 53.81
C SER A 120 -8.79 -16.62 54.50
#